data_AF-A0A8R1ILY0-F1
#
_entry.id   AF-A0A8R1ILY0-F1
#
_cell.length_a   1.000
_cell.length_b   1.000
_cell.length_c   1.000
_cell.angle_alpha   90.00
_cell.angle_beta   90.00
_cell.angle_gamma   90.00
#
_symmetry.space_group_name_H-M   'P 1'
#
loop_
_entity.id
_entity.type
_entity.pdbx_description
1 polymer ?
#
loop_
_entity_poly.entity_id
_entity_poly.type
_entity_poly.pdbx_seq_one_letter_code
_entity_poly.pdbx_strand_id
1 'polypeptide(L)'
;GCPQMVIDCDNGDVQQLDIMYATELLDRVYPQTNTYYSECIAHANFVLGMAVAKGDDYRIVKKQKRYDFGRVKMDWMGDKRWRLHPHWRYCFLNDTDTHMSKEEAFEIYAQQMSDSGKAPLLCEYRRNLVEKLLLDMEATSNLIDNWDTQYEYMKNNLIHLAFFAAPSGMIRYYNLSLSDYDYIDPYWSIFEHIGHLLSFEHAQ
;
A
#
# COMPACT_ATOMS: atom_id res chain seq x y z
N GLY A 1 23.75 16.01 -22.65
CA GLY A 1 23.63 14.72 -23.37
C GLY A 1 22.90 13.76 -22.47
N CYS A 2 22.00 12.94 -23.01
CA CYS A 2 21.38 11.88 -22.22
C CYS A 2 22.45 10.85 -21.84
N PRO A 3 22.60 10.48 -20.56
CA PRO A 3 23.49 9.40 -20.18
C PRO A 3 23.02 8.09 -20.83
N GLN A 4 23.93 7.43 -21.54
CA GLN A 4 23.67 6.13 -22.15
C GLN A 4 24.01 5.06 -21.12
N MET A 5 23.01 4.40 -20.56
CA MET A 5 23.21 3.26 -19.67
C MET A 5 23.69 2.07 -20.51
N VAL A 6 24.89 1.59 -20.23
CA VAL A 6 25.40 0.31 -20.74
C VAL A 6 25.24 -0.68 -19.60
N ILE A 7 24.29 -1.60 -19.73
CA ILE A 7 24.14 -2.74 -18.82
C ILE A 7 25.15 -3.78 -19.27
N ASP A 8 26.32 -3.78 -18.64
CA ASP A 8 27.38 -4.77 -18.87
C ASP A 8 27.44 -5.79 -17.73
N CYS A 9 28.11 -6.92 -17.95
CA CYS A 9 28.33 -8.00 -16.98
C CYS A 9 29.25 -7.64 -15.81
N ASP A 10 29.55 -6.36 -15.60
CA ASP A 10 30.52 -5.92 -14.60
C ASP A 10 29.85 -5.11 -13.49
N ASN A 11 29.84 -5.66 -12.29
CA ASN A 11 29.40 -4.98 -11.06
C ASN A 11 30.55 -4.21 -10.36
N GLY A 12 31.73 -4.14 -10.97
CA GLY A 12 32.89 -3.44 -10.44
C GLY A 12 32.66 -1.94 -10.21
N ASP A 13 31.87 -1.31 -11.08
CA ASP A 13 31.50 0.12 -11.00
C ASP A 13 29.97 0.30 -11.12
N VAL A 14 29.30 0.34 -9.95
CA VAL A 14 27.85 0.61 -9.90
C VAL A 14 27.53 1.98 -10.47
N GLN A 15 26.59 2.04 -11.41
CA GLN A 15 26.21 3.30 -12.06
C GLN A 15 25.13 4.00 -11.24
N GLN A 16 25.36 5.27 -10.91
CA GLN A 16 24.35 6.14 -10.31
C GLN A 16 23.83 7.11 -11.35
N LEU A 17 22.51 7.14 -11.55
CA LEU A 17 21.86 7.97 -12.55
C LEU A 17 20.67 8.72 -11.96
N ASP A 18 20.57 10.00 -12.31
CA ASP A 18 19.36 10.79 -12.11
C ASP A 18 18.41 10.51 -13.27
N ILE A 19 17.26 9.94 -12.94
CA ILE A 19 16.23 9.53 -13.89
C ILE A 19 14.90 10.19 -13.57
N MET A 20 13.98 10.06 -14.52
CA MET A 20 12.59 10.46 -14.38
C MET A 20 11.76 9.18 -14.19
N TYR A 21 11.34 8.88 -12.96
CA TYR A 21 10.51 7.72 -12.62
C TYR A 21 9.05 8.03 -12.91
N ALA A 22 8.42 7.22 -13.77
CA ALA A 22 7.00 7.33 -14.07
C ALA A 22 6.21 6.22 -13.38
N THR A 23 5.00 6.52 -12.96
CA THR A 23 4.05 5.51 -12.46
C THR A 23 3.47 4.70 -13.63
N GLU A 24 2.84 3.55 -13.34
CA GLU A 24 2.25 2.68 -14.39
C GLU A 24 1.27 3.40 -15.32
N LEU A 25 0.57 4.43 -14.80
CA LEU A 25 -0.40 5.23 -15.55
C LEU A 25 0.24 6.35 -16.39
N LEU A 26 1.56 6.61 -16.24
CA LEU A 26 2.33 7.66 -16.91
C LEU A 26 1.81 9.11 -16.72
N ASP A 27 0.77 9.32 -15.92
CA ASP A 27 0.20 10.65 -15.64
C ASP A 27 1.14 11.56 -14.85
N ARG A 28 2.11 10.97 -14.14
CA ARG A 28 3.06 11.70 -13.30
C ARG A 28 4.46 11.11 -13.44
N VAL A 29 5.44 12.00 -13.44
CA VAL A 29 6.85 11.66 -13.51
C VAL A 29 7.61 12.41 -12.43
N TYR A 30 8.45 11.68 -11.71
CA TYR A 30 9.16 12.18 -10.53
C TYR A 30 10.68 12.07 -10.77
N PRO A 31 11.45 13.13 -10.47
CA PRO A 31 12.90 13.02 -10.47
C PRO A 31 13.34 12.06 -9.36
N GLN A 32 14.21 11.11 -9.70
CA GLN A 32 14.69 10.09 -8.78
C GLN A 32 16.13 9.72 -9.12
N THR A 33 17.00 9.65 -8.11
CA THR A 33 18.35 9.12 -8.26
C THR A 33 18.36 7.64 -7.96
N ASN A 34 18.88 6.82 -8.87
CA ASN A 34 18.97 5.37 -8.73
C ASN A 34 20.41 4.89 -8.85
N THR A 35 20.75 3.86 -8.08
CA THR A 35 21.95 3.04 -8.26
C THR A 35 21.58 1.75 -8.99
N TYR A 36 22.29 1.45 -10.07
CA TYR A 36 22.06 0.29 -10.92
C TYR A 36 23.14 -0.77 -10.69
N TYR A 37 22.68 -1.98 -10.43
CA TYR A 37 23.49 -3.20 -10.31
C TYR A 37 23.15 -4.11 -11.48
N SER A 38 24.13 -4.80 -12.06
CA SER A 38 23.93 -5.74 -13.16
C SER A 38 24.82 -6.96 -13.05
N GLU A 39 24.24 -8.15 -13.15
CA GLU A 39 24.98 -9.42 -13.07
C GLU A 39 24.56 -10.36 -14.21
N CYS A 40 25.50 -11.11 -14.77
CA CYS A 40 25.23 -12.06 -15.84
C CYS A 40 24.76 -13.42 -15.31
N ILE A 41 23.70 -13.96 -15.91
CA ILE A 41 23.16 -15.26 -15.51
C ILE A 41 24.00 -16.35 -16.16
N ALA A 42 24.67 -17.14 -15.34
CA ALA A 42 25.50 -18.25 -15.82
C ALA A 42 24.70 -19.19 -16.73
N HIS A 43 25.30 -19.58 -17.85
CA HIS A 43 24.70 -20.45 -18.87
C HIS A 43 23.44 -19.89 -19.55
N ALA A 44 23.24 -18.57 -19.53
CA ALA A 44 22.18 -17.92 -20.28
C ALA A 44 22.66 -16.60 -20.90
N ASN A 45 21.98 -16.16 -21.97
CA ASN A 45 22.26 -14.88 -22.62
C ASN A 45 21.47 -13.73 -21.97
N PHE A 46 21.29 -13.77 -20.64
CA PHE A 46 20.51 -12.79 -19.90
C PHE A 46 21.38 -12.06 -18.88
N VAL A 47 21.12 -10.76 -18.73
CA VAL A 47 21.71 -9.92 -17.67
C VAL A 47 20.58 -9.51 -16.72
N LEU A 48 20.81 -9.70 -15.41
CA LEU A 48 19.90 -9.28 -14.36
C LEU A 48 20.29 -7.87 -13.92
N GLY A 49 19.45 -6.89 -14.23
CA GLY A 49 19.58 -5.52 -13.72
C GLY A 49 18.70 -5.29 -12.48
N MET A 50 19.22 -4.58 -11.49
CA MET A 50 18.48 -4.11 -10.32
C MET A 50 18.73 -2.61 -10.12
N ALA A 51 17.65 -1.83 -10.07
CA ALA A 51 17.70 -0.42 -9.72
C ALA A 51 17.28 -0.23 -8.26
N VAL A 52 18.09 0.48 -7.49
CA VAL A 52 17.81 0.82 -6.09
C VAL A 52 17.75 2.33 -5.97
N ALA A 53 16.62 2.86 -5.51
CA ALA A 53 16.46 4.28 -5.28
C ALA A 53 17.37 4.77 -4.15
N LYS A 54 17.89 5.99 -4.28
CA LYS A 54 18.65 6.63 -3.21
C LYS A 54 17.78 6.75 -1.95
N GLY A 55 18.24 6.16 -0.84
CA GLY A 55 17.51 6.10 0.43
C GLY A 55 16.82 4.76 0.70
N ASP A 56 16.68 3.90 -0.32
CA ASP A 56 16.17 2.52 -0.21
C ASP A 56 17.32 1.50 -0.04
N ASP A 57 18.54 1.99 0.19
CA ASP A 57 19.76 1.21 0.43
C ASP A 57 19.75 0.49 1.78
N TYR A 58 18.85 0.89 2.69
CA TYR A 58 18.66 0.25 3.99
C TYR A 58 17.30 -0.40 4.12
N ARG A 59 17.27 -1.59 4.70
CA ARG A 59 16.04 -2.26 5.12
C ARG A 59 15.94 -2.29 6.64
N ILE A 60 14.74 -2.05 7.15
CA ILE A 60 14.44 -2.25 8.57
C ILE A 60 14.40 -3.75 8.83
N VAL A 61 15.38 -4.25 9.58
CA VAL A 61 15.45 -5.66 10.02
C VAL A 61 15.19 -5.72 11.53
N LYS A 62 14.36 -6.68 11.97
CA LYS A 62 14.12 -6.91 13.40
C LYS A 62 15.44 -7.32 14.08
N LYS A 63 15.72 -6.75 15.25
CA LYS A 63 16.88 -7.13 16.08
C LYS A 63 16.79 -8.58 16.58
N GLN A 64 15.56 -9.06 16.83
CA GLN A 64 15.31 -10.47 17.19
C GLN A 64 15.18 -11.32 15.92
N LYS A 65 15.88 -12.46 15.89
CA LYS A 65 15.92 -13.38 14.74
C LYS A 65 14.60 -14.11 14.46
N ARG A 66 13.67 -14.16 15.41
CA ARG A 66 12.38 -14.85 15.26
C ARG A 66 11.27 -13.97 15.80
N TYR A 67 10.22 -13.79 15.00
CA TYR A 67 9.00 -13.19 15.48
C TYR A 67 8.31 -14.11 16.48
N ASP A 68 7.86 -13.53 17.59
CA ASP A 68 7.02 -14.22 18.56
C ASP A 68 5.55 -14.09 18.13
N PHE A 69 5.00 -15.15 17.56
CA PHE A 69 3.62 -15.20 17.10
C PHE A 69 2.61 -15.23 18.26
N GLY A 70 3.01 -15.65 19.46
CA GLY A 70 2.12 -15.66 20.63
C GLY A 70 1.75 -14.26 21.12
N ARG A 71 2.47 -13.22 20.66
CA ARG A 71 2.16 -11.83 20.98
C ARG A 71 1.08 -11.21 20.08
N VAL A 72 0.67 -11.91 19.02
CA VAL A 72 -0.34 -11.43 18.10
C VAL A 72 -1.64 -11.23 18.87
N LYS A 73 -2.20 -10.04 18.77
CA LYS A 73 -3.48 -9.71 19.38
C LYS A 73 -4.51 -9.42 18.31
N MET A 74 -5.71 -9.94 18.50
CA MET A 74 -6.80 -9.78 17.52
C MET A 74 -7.38 -8.36 17.51
N ASP A 75 -7.20 -7.60 18.59
CA ASP A 75 -7.59 -6.19 18.67
C ASP A 75 -6.90 -5.34 17.59
N TRP A 76 -5.70 -5.73 17.13
CA TRP A 76 -5.01 -5.08 16.01
C TRP A 76 -5.81 -5.10 14.71
N MET A 77 -6.72 -6.07 14.51
CA MET A 77 -7.52 -6.23 13.29
C MET A 77 -9.00 -5.87 13.50
N GLY A 78 -9.43 -5.60 14.74
CA GLY A 78 -10.85 -5.53 15.12
C GLY A 78 -11.66 -4.42 14.47
N ASP A 79 -11.03 -3.33 14.04
CA ASP A 79 -11.72 -2.17 13.45
C ASP A 79 -12.19 -2.37 12.00
N LYS A 80 -11.75 -3.44 11.32
CA LYS A 80 -11.98 -3.75 9.88
C LYS A 80 -11.65 -2.62 8.89
N ARG A 81 -11.01 -1.55 9.37
CA ARG A 81 -10.60 -0.34 8.66
C ARG A 81 -9.18 -0.48 8.13
N TRP A 82 -8.91 -1.64 7.55
CA TRP A 82 -7.65 -1.99 6.94
C TRP A 82 -7.85 -2.85 5.71
N ARG A 83 -6.91 -2.79 4.78
CA ARG A 83 -6.89 -3.56 3.53
C ARG A 83 -5.50 -4.07 3.26
N LEU A 84 -5.41 -5.25 2.67
CA LEU A 84 -4.16 -5.79 2.14
C LEU A 84 -4.00 -5.40 0.68
N HIS A 85 -2.76 -5.42 0.21
CA HIS A 85 -2.44 -5.25 -1.20
C HIS A 85 -3.20 -6.27 -2.08
N PRO A 86 -3.78 -5.87 -3.22
CA PRO A 86 -4.62 -6.73 -4.07
C PRO A 86 -3.88 -7.96 -4.63
N HIS A 87 -2.61 -7.82 -4.95
CA HIS A 87 -1.85 -8.86 -5.64
C HIS A 87 -0.87 -9.62 -4.75
N TRP A 88 -0.71 -9.23 -3.47
CA TRP A 88 0.24 -9.90 -2.58
C TRP A 88 -0.47 -11.05 -1.87
N ARG A 89 0.10 -12.25 -2.00
CA ARG A 89 -0.37 -13.43 -1.26
C ARG A 89 0.45 -13.53 0.02
N TYR A 90 -0.16 -13.43 1.19
CA TYR A 90 0.55 -13.49 2.47
C TYR A 90 0.66 -14.95 2.93
N CYS A 91 -0.45 -15.67 2.93
CA CYS A 91 -0.50 -17.11 3.11
C CYS A 91 -1.07 -17.76 1.85
N PHE A 92 -0.71 -19.02 1.59
CA PHE A 92 -1.24 -19.81 0.49
C PHE A 92 -2.63 -20.33 0.83
N LEU A 93 -3.64 -19.46 0.75
CA LEU A 93 -5.01 -19.92 0.64
C LEU A 93 -5.32 -20.26 -0.80
N ASN A 94 -6.06 -21.35 -0.95
CA ASN A 94 -6.80 -21.63 -2.16
C ASN A 94 -8.18 -20.97 -1.97
N ASP A 95 -8.26 -19.66 -2.27
CA ASP A 95 -9.45 -18.81 -2.05
C ASP A 95 -10.66 -19.17 -2.95
N THR A 96 -10.62 -20.32 -3.65
CA THR A 96 -11.65 -20.67 -4.63
C THR A 96 -12.94 -21.21 -4.01
N ASP A 97 -12.91 -21.72 -2.77
CA ASP A 97 -14.00 -22.53 -2.23
C ASP A 97 -14.76 -21.88 -1.05
N THR A 98 -14.24 -20.80 -0.46
CA THR A 98 -14.75 -20.27 0.83
C THR A 98 -15.47 -18.92 0.76
N HIS A 99 -15.52 -18.26 -0.41
CA HIS A 99 -16.07 -16.90 -0.58
C HIS A 99 -15.51 -15.84 0.40
N MET A 100 -14.36 -16.11 0.99
CA MET A 100 -13.76 -15.29 2.03
C MET A 100 -12.84 -14.23 1.41
N SER A 101 -12.83 -13.03 1.97
CA SER A 101 -11.83 -12.03 1.62
C SER A 101 -10.46 -12.43 2.17
N LYS A 102 -9.39 -11.98 1.52
CA LYS A 102 -8.01 -12.18 1.98
C LYS A 102 -7.77 -11.61 3.39
N GLU A 103 -8.48 -10.53 3.78
CA GLU A 103 -8.42 -9.94 5.11
C GLU A 103 -9.02 -10.89 6.16
N GLU A 104 -10.25 -11.37 5.93
CA GLU A 104 -10.91 -12.34 6.82
C GLU A 104 -10.09 -13.63 6.95
N ALA A 105 -9.51 -14.08 5.85
CA ALA A 105 -8.72 -15.29 5.85
C ALA A 105 -7.38 -15.09 6.58
N PHE A 106 -6.80 -13.89 6.49
CA PHE A 106 -5.64 -13.53 7.29
C PHE A 106 -5.96 -13.43 8.78
N GLU A 107 -7.11 -12.90 9.18
CA GLU A 107 -7.55 -12.88 10.59
C GLU A 107 -7.61 -14.29 11.19
N ILE A 108 -8.11 -15.28 10.44
CA ILE A 108 -8.14 -16.68 10.88
C ILE A 108 -6.71 -17.20 11.13
N TYR A 109 -5.77 -16.90 10.23
CA TYR A 109 -4.37 -17.30 10.43
C TYR A 109 -3.71 -16.57 11.57
N ALA A 110 -3.99 -15.28 11.76
CA ALA A 110 -3.49 -14.51 12.88
C ALA A 110 -4.00 -15.06 14.21
N GLN A 111 -5.25 -15.53 14.27
CA GLN A 111 -5.79 -16.24 15.42
C GLN A 111 -5.03 -17.54 15.68
N GLN A 112 -4.82 -18.37 14.65
CA GLN A 112 -4.02 -19.60 14.78
C GLN A 112 -2.58 -19.32 15.24
N MET A 113 -1.98 -18.21 14.77
CA MET A 113 -0.65 -17.76 15.19
C MET A 113 -0.63 -17.37 16.67
N SER A 114 -1.63 -16.60 17.11
CA SER A 114 -1.80 -16.20 18.51
C SER A 114 -1.97 -17.43 19.41
N ASP A 115 -2.83 -18.38 19.02
CA ASP A 115 -3.14 -19.57 19.82
C ASP A 115 -1.97 -20.55 19.90
N SER A 116 -1.26 -20.77 18.79
CA SER A 116 -0.20 -21.78 18.71
C SER A 116 1.21 -21.25 18.99
N GLY A 117 1.39 -19.92 18.98
CA GLY A 117 2.70 -19.28 19.03
C GLY A 117 3.58 -19.55 17.80
N LYS A 118 3.01 -20.04 16.68
CA LYS A 118 3.75 -20.43 15.47
C LYS A 118 3.02 -19.98 14.20
N ALA A 119 3.77 -19.82 13.10
CA ALA A 119 3.17 -19.60 11.80
C ALA A 119 2.49 -20.89 11.29
N PRO A 120 1.25 -20.82 10.77
CA PRO A 120 0.62 -21.92 10.04
C PRO A 120 1.47 -22.32 8.82
N LEU A 121 1.40 -23.59 8.43
CA LEU A 121 2.17 -24.15 7.30
C LEU A 121 1.98 -23.34 6.01
N LEU A 122 0.76 -22.88 5.76
CA LEU A 122 0.39 -22.12 4.57
C LEU A 122 1.01 -20.71 4.56
N CYS A 123 1.46 -20.21 5.71
CA CYS A 123 2.11 -18.92 5.86
C CYS A 123 3.65 -19.02 5.89
N GLU A 124 4.23 -20.21 6.13
CA GLU A 124 5.68 -20.39 6.31
C GLU A 124 6.51 -20.00 5.08
N TYR A 125 6.06 -20.33 3.87
CA TYR A 125 6.80 -19.99 2.65
C TYR A 125 7.01 -18.48 2.46
N ARG A 126 6.09 -17.67 3.01
CA ARG A 126 6.15 -16.20 2.95
C ARG A 126 6.25 -15.59 4.33
N ARG A 127 6.87 -16.31 5.26
CA ARG A 127 7.00 -15.92 6.67
C ARG A 127 7.46 -14.48 6.86
N ASN A 128 8.48 -14.04 6.12
CA ASN A 128 8.99 -12.67 6.23
C ASN A 128 7.93 -11.61 5.92
N LEU A 129 7.09 -11.85 4.91
CA LEU A 129 6.01 -10.94 4.53
C LEU A 129 4.91 -10.93 5.61
N VAL A 130 4.54 -12.10 6.13
CA VAL A 130 3.57 -12.26 7.22
C VAL A 130 4.06 -11.57 8.50
N GLU A 131 5.31 -11.79 8.88
CA GLU A 131 5.92 -11.15 10.05
C GLU A 131 6.02 -9.63 9.92
N LYS A 132 6.20 -9.12 8.69
CA LYS A 132 6.22 -7.68 8.41
C LYS A 132 4.80 -7.10 8.47
N LEU A 133 3.80 -7.81 7.95
CA LEU A 133 2.40 -7.44 8.08
C LEU A 133 1.95 -7.34 9.54
N LEU A 134 2.23 -8.37 10.35
CA LEU A 134 1.85 -8.36 11.77
C LEU A 134 2.57 -7.25 12.56
N LEU A 135 3.82 -6.95 12.21
CA LEU A 135 4.54 -5.82 12.80
C LEU A 135 3.88 -4.48 12.44
N ASP A 136 3.53 -4.29 11.18
CA ASP A 136 2.88 -3.05 10.75
C ASP A 136 1.47 -2.93 11.36
N MET A 137 0.73 -4.04 11.51
CA MET A 137 -0.56 -4.09 12.20
C MET A 137 -0.45 -3.65 13.66
N GLU A 138 0.53 -4.17 14.39
CA GLU A 138 0.83 -3.79 15.78
C GLU A 138 1.23 -2.32 15.88
N ALA A 139 2.15 -1.87 15.02
CA ALA A 139 2.66 -0.50 15.05
C ALA A 139 1.58 0.55 14.74
N THR A 140 0.52 0.13 14.05
CA THR A 140 -0.57 1.01 13.61
C THR A 140 -1.88 0.76 14.34
N SER A 141 -1.92 -0.12 15.36
CA SER A 141 -3.16 -0.52 16.03
C SER A 141 -3.92 0.67 16.63
N ASN A 142 -3.18 1.67 17.13
CA ASN A 142 -3.76 2.84 17.80
C ASN A 142 -4.04 4.01 16.84
N LEU A 143 -3.79 3.85 15.53
CA LEU A 143 -4.04 4.94 14.56
C LEU A 143 -5.52 5.31 14.51
N ILE A 144 -6.39 4.31 14.61
CA ILE A 144 -7.83 4.52 14.64
C ILE A 144 -8.24 5.40 15.81
N ASP A 145 -7.83 5.05 17.03
CA ASP A 145 -8.17 5.83 18.23
C ASP A 145 -7.63 7.25 18.11
N ASN A 146 -6.42 7.42 17.57
CA ASN A 146 -5.84 8.73 17.31
C ASN A 146 -6.69 9.53 16.31
N TRP A 147 -7.15 8.91 15.23
CA TRP A 147 -8.05 9.58 14.27
C TRP A 147 -9.41 9.89 14.88
N ASP A 148 -9.97 9.02 15.73
CA ASP A 148 -11.21 9.29 16.46
C ASP A 148 -11.06 10.52 17.38
N THR A 149 -9.92 10.69 18.07
CA THR A 149 -9.68 11.93 18.87
C THR A 149 -9.57 13.20 18.04
N GLN A 150 -9.20 13.07 16.76
CA GLN A 150 -9.04 14.19 15.83
C GLN A 150 -10.27 14.37 14.91
N TYR A 151 -11.37 13.67 15.17
CA TYR A 151 -12.57 13.70 14.32
C TYR A 151 -13.04 15.12 14.03
N GLU A 152 -13.25 15.95 15.07
CA GLU A 152 -13.72 17.33 14.93
C GLU A 152 -12.73 18.21 14.16
N TYR A 153 -11.43 18.03 14.39
CA TYR A 153 -10.40 18.73 13.63
C TYR A 153 -10.46 18.36 12.15
N MET A 154 -10.53 17.08 11.82
CA MET A 154 -10.59 16.60 10.45
C MET A 154 -11.88 17.05 9.76
N LYS A 155 -13.03 16.99 10.45
CA LYS A 155 -14.31 17.48 9.96
C LYS A 155 -14.26 18.98 9.64
N ASN A 156 -13.79 19.80 10.56
CA ASN A 156 -13.72 21.26 10.38
C ASN A 156 -12.74 21.70 9.27
N ASN A 157 -11.78 20.84 8.91
CA ASN A 157 -10.81 21.09 7.83
C ASN A 157 -11.16 20.38 6.52
N LEU A 158 -12.38 19.85 6.37
CA LEU A 158 -12.84 19.17 5.14
C LEU A 158 -11.96 17.97 4.75
N ILE A 159 -11.40 17.27 5.74
CA ILE A 159 -10.66 16.03 5.51
C ILE A 159 -11.68 14.90 5.47
N HIS A 160 -11.76 14.19 4.35
CA HIS A 160 -12.78 13.15 4.11
C HIS A 160 -12.23 11.73 4.23
N LEU A 161 -10.92 11.58 4.00
CA LEU A 161 -10.22 10.30 4.09
C LEU A 161 -8.84 10.55 4.68
N ALA A 162 -8.54 9.85 5.78
CA ALA A 162 -7.17 9.66 6.22
C ALA A 162 -6.77 8.21 5.93
N PHE A 163 -5.52 8.00 5.52
CA PHE A 163 -4.99 6.65 5.35
C PHE A 163 -3.52 6.57 5.73
N PHE A 164 -3.09 5.37 6.06
CA PHE A 164 -1.70 5.04 6.32
C PHE A 164 -1.35 3.78 5.52
N ALA A 165 -0.46 3.93 4.54
CA ALA A 165 0.05 2.82 3.75
C ALA A 165 1.39 2.34 4.32
N ALA A 166 1.45 1.07 4.69
CA ALA A 166 2.62 0.46 5.29
C ALA A 166 3.43 -0.37 4.27
N PRO A 167 4.76 -0.55 4.46
CA PRO A 167 5.59 -1.32 3.54
C PRO A 167 5.21 -2.79 3.41
N SER A 168 4.47 -3.35 4.37
CA SER A 168 3.87 -4.68 4.26
C SER A 168 2.80 -4.80 3.18
N GLY A 169 2.37 -3.71 2.54
CA GLY A 169 1.24 -3.70 1.62
C GLY A 169 -0.11 -3.55 2.32
N MET A 170 -0.10 -3.29 3.63
CA MET A 170 -1.30 -2.95 4.41
C MET A 170 -1.63 -1.47 4.26
N ILE A 171 -2.91 -1.15 4.14
CA ILE A 171 -3.43 0.21 4.23
C ILE A 171 -4.44 0.26 5.37
N ARG A 172 -4.24 1.13 6.36
CA ARG A 172 -5.32 1.54 7.28
C ARG A 172 -5.99 2.78 6.75
N TYR A 173 -7.29 2.89 6.94
CA TYR A 173 -8.05 4.03 6.45
C TYR A 173 -9.13 4.47 7.42
N TYR A 174 -9.45 5.75 7.39
CA TYR A 174 -10.47 6.37 8.21
C TYR A 174 -11.35 7.21 7.31
N ASN A 175 -12.57 6.73 7.09
CA ASN A 175 -13.56 7.42 6.28
C ASN A 175 -14.38 8.33 7.19
N LEU A 176 -14.34 9.63 6.92
CA LEU A 176 -15.22 10.60 7.55
C LEU A 176 -16.45 10.71 6.66
N SER A 177 -17.61 10.31 7.18
CA SER A 177 -18.85 10.36 6.42
C SER A 177 -19.06 11.77 5.86
N LEU A 178 -19.07 11.87 4.53
CA LEU A 178 -19.57 13.01 3.78
C LEU A 178 -21.10 13.08 3.86
N SER A 179 -21.69 12.86 5.04
CA SER A 179 -23.15 12.93 5.21
C SER A 179 -23.69 14.33 4.89
N ASP A 180 -22.83 15.34 5.02
CA ASP A 180 -23.18 16.75 4.92
C ASP A 180 -22.72 17.37 3.57
N TYR A 181 -22.22 16.57 2.62
CA TYR A 181 -21.66 17.05 1.35
C TYR A 181 -22.17 16.26 0.15
N ASP A 182 -22.76 16.98 -0.80
CA ASP A 182 -23.08 16.43 -2.12
C ASP A 182 -21.83 16.48 -3.02
N TYR A 183 -21.51 15.36 -3.68
CA TYR A 183 -20.58 15.36 -4.80
C TYR A 183 -21.26 16.01 -6.00
N ILE A 184 -21.04 17.30 -6.18
CA ILE A 184 -21.48 18.04 -7.35
C ILE A 184 -20.41 17.89 -8.44
N ASP A 185 -20.74 17.24 -9.54
CA ASP A 185 -19.90 17.25 -10.75
C ASP A 185 -19.82 18.71 -11.26
N PRO A 186 -18.60 19.30 -11.40
CA PRO A 186 -18.44 20.67 -11.86
C PRO A 186 -19.00 20.93 -13.27
N TYR A 187 -19.25 19.89 -14.06
CA TYR A 187 -19.92 19.97 -15.37
C TYR A 187 -21.44 19.84 -15.29
N TRP A 188 -22.00 19.49 -14.14
CA TRP A 188 -23.44 19.27 -13.94
C TRP A 188 -24.24 20.58 -13.87
N SER A 189 -23.60 21.72 -13.56
CA SER A 189 -24.31 23.00 -13.37
C SER A 189 -24.52 23.81 -14.65
N ILE A 190 -23.80 23.56 -15.75
CA ILE A 190 -23.92 24.40 -16.97
C ILE A 190 -25.32 24.28 -17.57
N PHE A 191 -25.89 23.07 -17.63
CA PHE A 191 -27.20 22.86 -18.26
C PHE A 191 -28.37 23.29 -17.36
N GLU A 192 -28.24 23.23 -16.03
CA GLU A 192 -29.25 23.79 -15.13
C GLU A 192 -29.18 25.32 -15.05
N HIS A 193 -27.98 25.92 -15.07
CA HIS A 193 -27.85 27.39 -15.06
C HIS A 193 -28.36 28.01 -16.38
N ILE A 194 -28.07 27.38 -17.52
CA ILE A 194 -28.64 27.79 -18.82
C ILE A 194 -30.14 27.47 -18.89
N GLY A 195 -30.59 26.33 -18.36
CA GLY A 195 -32.01 25.97 -18.30
C GLY A 195 -32.84 26.95 -17.49
N HIS A 196 -32.29 27.47 -16.39
CA HIS A 196 -32.95 28.50 -15.57
C HIS A 196 -32.97 29.87 -16.26
N LEU A 197 -31.94 30.21 -17.05
CA LEU A 197 -31.90 31.44 -17.86
C LEU A 197 -32.86 31.40 -19.06
N LEU A 198 -32.96 30.27 -19.76
CA LEU A 198 -33.84 30.08 -20.92
C LEU A 198 -35.32 29.87 -20.53
N SER A 199 -35.58 29.47 -19.28
CA SER A 199 -36.93 29.34 -18.72
C SER A 199 -37.61 30.68 -18.46
N PHE A 200 -36.87 31.78 -18.30
CA PHE A 200 -37.46 33.12 -18.10
C PHE A 200 -37.82 33.83 -19.40
N GLU A 201 -37.32 33.39 -20.55
CA GLU A 201 -37.62 34.00 -21.86
C GLU A 201 -38.82 33.36 -22.59
N HIS A 202 -39.42 32.28 -22.07
CA HIS A 202 -40.59 31.61 -22.67
C HIS A 202 -41.90 31.79 -21.87
N ALA A 203 -41.93 32.73 -20.93
CA ALA A 203 -43.13 33.10 -20.18
C ALA A 203 -43.44 34.60 -20.33
N GLN A 204 -43.58 35.07 -21.57
CA GLN A 204 -44.38 36.25 -21.95
C GLN A 204 -45.09 36.00 -23.28
#